data_AF-C1BD80-F1
#
_entry.id   AF-C1BD80-F1
#
_cell.length_a   1.000
_cell.length_b   1.000
_cell.length_c   1.000
_cell.angle_alpha   90.00
_cell.angle_beta   90.00
_cell.angle_gamma   90.00
#
_symmetry.space_group_name_H-M   'P 1'
#
loop_
_entity.id
_entity.type
_entity.pdbx_description
1 polymer ?
#
loop_
_entity_poly.entity_id
_entity_poly.type
_entity_poly.pdbx_seq_one_letter_code
_entity_poly.pdbx_strand_id
1 'polypeptide(L)'
;MLKDAGLVGDRAVGTRRIYHLDPAGISVLRSQLDRFWAQALTAYKDAVEQPAGEVMTQTHAESVHKQVVVNAGVERAFSLFIERFDAIKPREHNIMAVPIAETVFEPRVGGNIYDRGVDGTECRWARVLAYEPPSRVVFSWDINGHWQIETDPAKTSEVEVRFIAESADRTRVEVEHRNLERHGPGWEAVRDGVEHDAGWPLYLQRYRGAVDSEQH
;
A
#
# COMPACT_ATOMS: atom_id res chain seq x y z
N MET A 1 9.30 21.98 12.39
CA MET A 1 9.05 23.42 12.10
C MET A 1 8.37 23.52 10.74
N LEU A 2 7.06 23.74 10.68
CA LEU A 2 6.25 23.85 9.44
C LEU A 2 6.60 25.07 8.55
N LYS A 3 7.55 25.91 8.98
CA LYS A 3 8.03 27.10 8.27
C LYS A 3 9.14 26.79 7.27
N ASP A 4 9.99 25.80 7.57
CA ASP A 4 11.12 25.43 6.72
C ASP A 4 10.70 24.57 5.51
N ALA A 5 9.44 24.13 5.48
CA ALA A 5 8.85 23.34 4.41
C ALA A 5 8.06 24.17 3.36
N GLY A 6 8.00 25.51 3.50
CA GLY A 6 7.29 26.39 2.55
C GLY A 6 5.77 26.21 2.50
N LEU A 7 5.17 25.62 3.53
CA LEU A 7 3.73 25.29 3.58
C LEU A 7 2.85 26.40 4.17
N VAL A 8 3.46 27.38 4.85
CA VAL A 8 2.75 28.44 5.58
C VAL A 8 3.48 29.77 5.43
N GLY A 9 2.79 30.79 4.92
CA GLY A 9 3.23 32.18 4.98
C GLY A 9 2.83 32.84 6.30
N ASP A 10 3.65 33.76 6.82
CA ASP A 10 3.32 34.53 8.01
C ASP A 10 3.13 36.02 7.68
N ARG A 11 2.08 36.62 8.24
CA ARG A 11 1.91 38.08 8.23
C ARG A 11 1.65 38.55 9.66
N ALA A 12 2.51 39.45 10.13
CA ALA A 12 2.33 40.10 11.42
C ALA A 12 1.21 41.15 11.33
N VAL A 13 0.23 41.06 12.23
CA VAL A 13 -0.80 42.09 12.42
C VAL A 13 -0.81 42.46 13.91
N GLY A 14 -0.17 43.59 14.24
CA GLY A 14 0.03 44.02 15.63
C GLY A 14 0.85 42.99 16.43
N THR A 15 0.39 42.64 17.63
CA THR A 15 1.05 41.64 18.51
C THR A 15 0.68 40.19 18.20
N ARG A 16 -0.10 39.94 17.13
CA ARG A 16 -0.53 38.59 16.72
C ARG A 16 0.08 38.22 15.38
N ARG A 17 0.48 36.95 15.25
CA ARG A 17 0.92 36.36 13.98
C ARG A 17 -0.25 35.63 13.35
N ILE A 18 -0.60 36.00 12.11
CA ILE A 18 -1.60 35.29 11.32
C ILE A 18 -0.84 34.35 10.38
N TYR A 19 -1.08 33.06 10.57
CA TYR A 19 -0.57 32.00 9.71
C TYR A 19 -1.58 31.79 8.59
N HIS A 20 -1.12 31.92 7.35
CA HIS A 20 -1.93 31.59 6.18
C HIS A 20 -1.23 30.47 5.41
N LEU A 21 -2.02 29.56 4.86
CA LEU A 21 -1.50 28.51 3.99
C LEU A 21 -0.89 29.16 2.73
N ASP A 22 0.33 28.76 2.37
CA ASP A 22 0.99 29.24 1.15
C ASP A 22 0.43 28.46 -0.07
N PRO A 23 -0.25 29.13 -1.02
CA PRO A 23 -0.80 28.48 -2.20
C PRO A 23 0.26 27.79 -3.07
N ALA A 24 1.51 28.26 -3.05
CA ALA A 24 2.61 27.65 -3.81
C ALA A 24 3.10 26.35 -3.15
N GLY A 25 3.19 26.29 -1.81
CA GLY A 25 3.53 25.08 -1.07
C GLY A 25 2.49 23.97 -1.22
N ILE A 26 1.20 24.34 -1.25
CA ILE A 26 0.09 23.41 -1.52
C ILE A 26 0.13 22.88 -2.96
N SER A 27 0.63 23.68 -3.93
CA SER A 27 0.71 23.25 -5.33
C SER A 27 1.74 22.15 -5.58
N VAL A 28 2.81 22.08 -4.80
CA VAL A 28 3.82 21.02 -4.89
C VAL A 28 3.26 19.68 -4.38
N LEU A 29 2.52 19.71 -3.26
CA LEU A 29 1.81 18.55 -2.72
C LEU A 29 0.72 18.05 -3.68
N ARG A 30 0.00 18.99 -4.32
CA ARG A 30 -0.96 18.69 -5.37
C ARG A 30 -0.28 18.09 -6.61
N SER A 31 0.90 18.58 -7.01
CA SER A 31 1.62 18.06 -8.18
C SER A 31 2.18 16.64 -8.00
N GLN A 32 2.52 16.23 -6.76
CA GLN A 32 2.92 14.85 -6.47
C GLN A 32 1.72 13.90 -6.45
N LEU A 33 0.58 14.37 -5.95
CA LEU A 33 -0.70 13.67 -6.03
C LEU A 33 -1.16 13.56 -7.51
N ASP A 34 -1.15 14.66 -8.26
CA ASP A 34 -1.58 14.71 -9.67
C ASP A 34 -0.70 13.84 -10.58
N ARG A 35 0.61 13.73 -10.31
CA ARG A 35 1.52 12.87 -11.09
C ARG A 35 1.25 11.37 -10.91
N PHE A 36 0.61 10.97 -9.82
CA PHE A 36 0.20 9.59 -9.57
C PHE A 36 -1.28 9.35 -9.95
N TRP A 37 -2.14 10.36 -9.81
CA TRP A 37 -3.60 10.24 -9.99
C TRP A 37 -4.14 10.63 -11.37
N ALA A 38 -3.31 11.14 -12.30
CA ALA A 38 -3.77 11.56 -13.62
C ALA A 38 -4.39 10.42 -14.47
N GLN A 39 -4.09 9.15 -14.19
CA GLN A 39 -4.60 8.01 -14.98
C GLN A 39 -5.75 7.25 -14.30
N ALA A 40 -5.80 7.18 -12.97
CA ALA A 40 -6.96 6.66 -12.25
C ALA A 40 -8.22 7.54 -12.46
N LEU A 41 -8.02 8.87 -12.57
CA LEU A 41 -9.09 9.81 -12.96
C LEU A 41 -9.49 9.73 -14.43
N THR A 42 -8.61 9.25 -15.31
CA THR A 42 -8.94 9.02 -16.73
C THR A 42 -9.81 7.77 -16.89
N ALA A 43 -9.46 6.68 -16.18
CA ALA A 43 -10.29 5.48 -16.12
C ALA A 43 -11.69 5.75 -15.54
N TYR A 44 -11.80 6.66 -14.55
CA TYR A 44 -13.09 7.13 -14.02
C TYR A 44 -13.96 7.83 -15.08
N LYS A 45 -13.36 8.55 -16.03
CA LYS A 45 -14.10 9.23 -17.10
C LYS A 45 -14.69 8.25 -18.12
N ASP A 46 -13.98 7.16 -18.41
CA ASP A 46 -14.39 6.18 -19.42
C ASP A 46 -15.38 5.13 -18.87
N ALA A 47 -15.35 4.85 -17.56
CA ALA A 47 -16.23 3.86 -16.90
C ALA A 47 -17.68 4.35 -16.69
N VAL A 48 -17.94 5.66 -16.77
CA VAL A 48 -19.29 6.25 -16.59
C VAL A 48 -20.22 5.96 -17.80
N GLU A 49 -19.68 5.46 -18.92
CA GLU A 49 -20.42 5.36 -20.19
C GLU A 49 -20.98 3.97 -20.57
N GLN A 50 -20.86 2.91 -19.75
CA GLN A 50 -21.34 1.56 -20.14
C GLN A 50 -22.35 0.90 -19.18
N PRO A 51 -23.50 0.40 -19.68
CA PRO A 51 -24.52 -0.23 -18.85
C PRO A 51 -24.25 -1.73 -18.61
N ALA A 52 -24.53 -2.16 -17.38
CA ALA A 52 -24.33 -3.51 -16.86
C ALA A 52 -25.40 -4.53 -17.32
N GLY A 53 -24.97 -5.78 -17.50
CA GLY A 53 -25.83 -6.96 -17.65
C GLY A 53 -25.37 -8.10 -16.75
N GLU A 54 -26.27 -8.59 -15.88
CA GLU A 54 -26.10 -9.72 -14.95
C GLU A 54 -25.96 -11.09 -15.65
N VAL A 55 -25.17 -12.02 -15.08
CA VAL A 55 -25.60 -13.39 -14.67
C VAL A 55 -24.66 -13.96 -13.58
N MET A 56 -25.28 -14.61 -12.59
CA MET A 56 -24.75 -15.39 -11.45
C MET A 56 -23.74 -16.50 -11.81
N THR A 57 -22.55 -16.42 -11.22
CA THR A 57 -21.68 -17.53 -10.79
C THR A 57 -21.04 -17.05 -9.49
N GLN A 58 -20.75 -17.92 -8.52
CA GLN A 58 -20.00 -17.54 -7.31
C GLN A 58 -18.52 -17.34 -7.70
N THR A 59 -18.31 -16.34 -8.54
CA THR A 59 -17.03 -15.74 -8.88
C THR A 59 -16.72 -14.83 -7.69
N HIS A 60 -15.59 -15.01 -7.02
CA HIS A 60 -14.92 -13.89 -6.37
C HIS A 60 -14.71 -12.87 -7.46
N ALA A 61 -15.70 -12.00 -7.67
CA ALA A 61 -15.63 -11.02 -8.71
C ALA A 61 -14.58 -10.02 -8.23
N GLU A 62 -13.37 -10.21 -8.78
CA GLU A 62 -12.29 -9.24 -8.87
C GLU A 62 -11.24 -9.21 -7.73
N SER A 63 -10.86 -10.35 -7.16
CA SER A 63 -9.58 -10.44 -6.44
C SER A 63 -8.38 -10.31 -7.40
N VAL A 64 -7.32 -9.65 -6.94
CA VAL A 64 -6.08 -9.49 -7.71
C VAL A 64 -5.07 -10.55 -7.26
N HIS A 65 -4.62 -11.37 -8.22
CA HIS A 65 -3.63 -12.42 -7.98
C HIS A 65 -2.33 -12.10 -8.70
N LYS A 66 -1.21 -12.08 -7.97
CA LYS A 66 0.14 -11.93 -8.52
C LYS A 66 1.07 -12.96 -7.88
N GLN A 67 2.15 -13.29 -8.57
CA GLN A 67 3.11 -14.26 -8.07
C GLN A 67 4.53 -13.94 -8.55
N VAL A 68 5.52 -14.43 -7.81
CA VAL A 68 6.92 -14.41 -8.18
C VAL A 68 7.60 -15.68 -7.68
N VAL A 69 8.66 -16.10 -8.36
CA VAL A 69 9.54 -17.16 -7.85
C VAL A 69 10.85 -16.53 -7.41
N VAL A 70 11.32 -16.93 -6.23
CA VAL A 70 12.60 -16.47 -5.65
C VAL A 70 13.52 -17.67 -5.41
N ASN A 71 14.83 -17.44 -5.56
CA ASN A 71 15.87 -18.46 -5.40
C ASN A 71 16.29 -18.60 -3.93
N ALA A 72 15.34 -18.84 -3.04
CA ALA A 72 15.61 -19.14 -1.63
C ALA A 72 14.69 -20.26 -1.15
N GLY A 73 15.16 -21.04 -0.17
CA GLY A 73 14.29 -21.97 0.57
C GLY A 73 13.19 -21.24 1.32
N VAL A 74 12.07 -21.92 1.58
CA VAL A 74 10.82 -21.30 2.05
C VAL A 74 10.97 -20.51 3.36
N GLU A 75 11.75 -21.02 4.32
CA GLU A 75 12.05 -20.33 5.59
C GLU A 75 12.71 -18.97 5.33
N ARG A 76 13.74 -18.95 4.47
CA ARG A 76 14.49 -17.73 4.14
C ARG A 76 13.62 -16.75 3.33
N ALA A 77 12.84 -17.26 2.39
CA ALA A 77 11.91 -16.46 1.59
C ALA A 77 10.90 -15.75 2.51
N PHE A 78 10.27 -16.50 3.42
CA PHE A 78 9.32 -15.95 4.38
C PHE A 78 9.96 -14.89 5.28
N SER A 79 11.09 -15.21 5.94
CA SER A 79 11.78 -14.27 6.83
C SER A 79 12.16 -12.97 6.11
N LEU A 80 12.68 -13.06 4.89
CA LEU A 80 13.04 -11.87 4.10
C LEU A 80 11.84 -11.00 3.76
N PHE A 81 10.70 -11.59 3.41
CA PHE A 81 9.50 -10.81 3.11
C PHE A 81 9.06 -9.97 4.32
N ILE A 82 9.14 -10.54 5.52
CA ILE A 82 8.73 -9.88 6.77
C ILE A 82 9.80 -8.88 7.25
N GLU A 83 11.05 -9.30 7.36
CA GLU A 83 12.14 -8.50 7.94
C GLU A 83 12.59 -7.36 7.04
N ARG A 84 12.44 -7.51 5.71
CA ARG A 84 12.84 -6.50 4.71
C ARG A 84 11.64 -5.77 4.11
N PHE A 85 10.47 -5.85 4.75
CA PHE A 85 9.25 -5.23 4.23
C PHE A 85 9.42 -3.72 3.96
N ASP A 86 10.24 -3.03 4.77
CA ASP A 86 10.63 -1.64 4.56
C ASP A 86 11.33 -1.35 3.22
N ALA A 87 12.21 -2.25 2.77
CA ALA A 87 12.90 -2.13 1.49
C ALA A 87 11.99 -2.53 0.31
N ILE A 88 11.11 -3.50 0.56
CA ILE A 88 10.15 -4.04 -0.42
C ILE A 88 9.08 -3.02 -0.74
N LYS A 89 8.49 -2.38 0.28
CA LYS A 89 7.44 -1.37 0.12
C LYS A 89 8.02 -0.07 -0.43
N PRO A 90 7.53 0.44 -1.57
CA PRO A 90 7.88 1.78 -2.04
C PRO A 90 7.55 2.85 -1.00
N ARG A 91 8.50 3.76 -0.74
CA ARG A 91 8.31 4.82 0.25
C ARG A 91 7.23 5.80 -0.18
N GLU A 92 7.01 5.94 -1.48
CA GLU A 92 6.01 6.79 -2.11
C GLU A 92 4.57 6.27 -1.90
N HIS A 93 4.40 4.98 -1.59
CA HIS A 93 3.09 4.39 -1.33
C HIS A 93 2.69 4.56 0.14
N ASN A 94 2.43 5.79 0.54
CA ASN A 94 2.07 6.14 1.91
C ASN A 94 0.99 7.24 1.93
N ILE A 95 0.45 7.54 3.11
CA ILE A 95 -0.60 8.56 3.34
C ILE A 95 -0.03 9.78 4.09
N MET A 96 1.21 9.70 4.56
CA MET A 96 1.80 10.69 5.45
C MET A 96 2.21 11.97 4.71
N ALA A 97 2.07 13.11 5.38
CA ALA A 97 2.49 14.41 4.85
C ALA A 97 4.00 14.69 5.00
N VAL A 98 4.74 13.74 5.56
CA VAL A 98 6.17 13.84 5.85
C VAL A 98 6.92 12.67 5.20
N PRO A 99 8.21 12.82 4.88
CA PRO A 99 9.00 11.70 4.38
C PRO A 99 8.97 10.49 5.31
N ILE A 100 8.90 9.29 4.75
CA ILE A 100 8.89 8.03 5.50
C ILE A 100 10.33 7.69 5.93
N ALA A 101 10.53 7.47 7.23
CA ALA A 101 11.77 6.94 7.79
C ALA A 101 11.83 5.41 7.64
N GLU A 102 10.76 4.71 7.98
CA GLU A 102 10.64 3.24 7.88
C GLU A 102 9.18 2.80 7.75
N THR A 103 8.96 1.63 7.15
CA THR A 103 7.75 0.83 7.30
C THR A 103 8.04 -0.31 8.25
N VAL A 104 7.24 -0.43 9.31
CA VAL A 104 7.37 -1.49 10.30
C VAL A 104 6.30 -2.55 10.07
N PHE A 105 6.70 -3.82 10.07
CA PHE A 105 5.81 -4.97 10.05
C PHE A 105 5.89 -5.69 11.40
N GLU A 106 4.81 -5.76 12.17
CA GLU A 106 4.78 -6.49 13.44
C GLU A 106 4.37 -7.96 13.23
N PRO A 107 5.29 -8.95 13.35
CA PRO A 107 5.08 -10.32 12.88
C PRO A 107 4.30 -11.19 13.88
N ARG A 108 3.05 -10.83 14.17
CA ARG A 108 2.14 -11.56 15.06
C ARG A 108 0.69 -11.24 14.74
N VAL A 109 -0.22 -12.17 15.00
CA VAL A 109 -1.67 -11.89 14.89
C VAL A 109 -2.04 -10.71 15.79
N GLY A 110 -2.77 -9.74 15.26
CA GLY A 110 -3.10 -8.47 15.91
C GLY A 110 -1.98 -7.43 15.89
N GLY A 111 -0.82 -7.72 15.31
CA GLY A 111 0.22 -6.74 15.01
C GLY A 111 -0.21 -5.77 13.90
N ASN A 112 0.44 -4.62 13.80
CA ASN A 112 0.20 -3.62 12.77
C ASN A 112 1.26 -3.66 11.68
N ILE A 113 0.89 -3.18 10.49
CA ILE A 113 1.85 -2.67 9.50
C ILE A 113 1.63 -1.15 9.41
N TYR A 114 2.70 -0.40 9.58
CA TYR A 114 2.61 1.05 9.67
C TYR A 114 3.83 1.74 9.11
N ASP A 115 3.61 2.95 8.58
CA ASP A 115 4.69 3.84 8.17
C ASP A 115 5.03 4.78 9.33
N ARG A 116 6.33 5.02 9.55
CA ARG A 116 6.85 6.01 10.49
C ARG A 116 7.52 7.15 9.72
N GLY A 117 7.12 8.37 10.01
CA GLY A 117 7.69 9.58 9.43
C GLY A 117 9.03 9.94 10.07
N VAL A 118 9.85 10.72 9.36
CA VAL A 118 11.12 11.26 9.89
C VAL A 118 10.95 12.17 11.12
N ASP A 119 9.74 12.64 11.38
CA ASP A 119 9.37 13.42 12.57
C ASP A 119 8.82 12.55 13.72
N GLY A 120 8.80 11.23 13.55
CA GLY A 120 8.30 10.26 14.52
C GLY A 120 6.79 10.03 14.49
N THR A 121 6.04 10.69 13.61
CA THR A 121 4.62 10.38 13.42
C THR A 121 4.43 8.96 12.86
N GLU A 122 3.30 8.32 13.15
CA GLU A 122 3.00 6.96 12.68
C GLU A 122 1.64 6.90 11.98
N CYS A 123 1.56 6.16 10.88
CA CYS A 123 0.34 5.86 10.16
C CYS A 123 0.15 4.35 10.06
N ARG A 124 -0.77 3.82 10.88
CA ARG A 124 -1.14 2.40 10.88
C ARG A 124 -2.18 2.16 9.79
N TRP A 125 -1.79 1.44 8.75
CA TRP A 125 -2.60 1.24 7.55
C TRP A 125 -3.00 -0.23 7.32
N ALA A 126 -2.56 -1.14 8.18
CA ALA A 126 -2.94 -2.54 8.13
C ALA A 126 -2.77 -3.24 9.49
N ARG A 127 -3.49 -4.35 9.65
CA ARG A 127 -3.41 -5.26 10.81
C ARG A 127 -3.14 -6.68 10.33
N VAL A 128 -2.26 -7.41 11.01
CA VAL A 128 -1.98 -8.81 10.73
C VAL A 128 -3.11 -9.68 11.26
N LEU A 129 -3.81 -10.36 10.34
CA LEU A 129 -4.96 -11.22 10.59
C LEU A 129 -4.55 -12.68 10.80
N ALA A 130 -3.51 -13.14 10.11
CA ALA A 130 -2.91 -14.46 10.28
C ALA A 130 -1.39 -14.38 10.13
N TYR A 131 -0.65 -15.14 10.93
CA TYR A 131 0.81 -15.22 10.87
C TYR A 131 1.24 -16.67 11.14
N GLU A 132 1.57 -17.38 10.07
CA GLU A 132 1.82 -18.82 10.05
C GLU A 132 3.16 -19.10 9.34
N PRO A 133 4.30 -18.81 10.00
CA PRO A 133 5.61 -19.05 9.41
C PRO A 133 5.88 -20.55 9.16
N PRO A 134 6.56 -20.92 8.06
CA PRO A 134 7.04 -20.04 6.97
C PRO A 134 6.06 -19.94 5.79
N SER A 135 4.81 -20.39 5.95
CA SER A 135 3.94 -20.70 4.80
C SER A 135 2.97 -19.58 4.44
N ARG A 136 2.57 -18.73 5.40
CA ARG A 136 1.45 -17.82 5.18
C ARG A 136 1.44 -16.61 6.10
N VAL A 137 1.08 -15.46 5.54
CA VAL A 137 0.71 -14.26 6.31
C VAL A 137 -0.52 -13.62 5.65
N VAL A 138 -1.45 -13.13 6.48
CA VAL A 138 -2.61 -12.36 6.02
C VAL A 138 -2.65 -11.06 6.79
N PHE A 139 -2.86 -9.94 6.10
CA PHE A 139 -3.08 -8.64 6.72
C PHE A 139 -4.23 -7.90 6.05
N SER A 140 -4.91 -7.05 6.82
CA SER A 140 -5.94 -6.17 6.28
C SER A 140 -5.32 -5.06 5.45
N TRP A 141 -6.09 -4.48 4.55
CA TRP A 141 -5.77 -3.24 3.86
C TRP A 141 -6.77 -2.19 4.35
N ASP A 142 -6.32 -1.36 5.30
CA ASP A 142 -7.15 -0.37 6.00
C ASP A 142 -7.10 1.00 5.29
N ILE A 143 -6.92 1.02 3.95
CA ILE A 143 -6.88 2.25 3.14
C ILE A 143 -8.04 2.23 2.14
N ASN A 144 -8.92 3.23 2.21
CA ASN A 144 -10.06 3.34 1.30
C ASN A 144 -9.69 3.93 -0.07
N GLY A 145 -10.66 3.94 -1.01
CA GLY A 145 -10.48 4.48 -2.37
C GLY A 145 -10.12 5.98 -2.46
N HIS A 146 -10.21 6.73 -1.36
CA HIS A 146 -9.81 8.14 -1.26
C HIS A 146 -8.44 8.32 -0.60
N TRP A 147 -7.69 7.23 -0.42
CA TRP A 147 -6.37 7.23 0.20
C TRP A 147 -6.37 7.72 1.66
N GLN A 148 -7.41 7.36 2.39
CA GLN A 148 -7.57 7.64 3.82
C GLN A 148 -7.65 6.33 4.60
N ILE A 149 -7.30 6.39 5.89
CA ILE A 149 -7.45 5.24 6.79
C ILE A 149 -8.94 4.95 6.98
N GLU A 150 -9.33 3.71 6.67
CA GLU A 150 -10.62 3.14 7.00
C GLU A 150 -10.54 2.47 8.37
N THR A 151 -11.50 2.79 9.23
CA THR A 151 -11.54 2.30 10.61
C THR A 151 -12.59 1.22 10.83
N ASP A 152 -13.57 1.10 9.93
CA ASP A 152 -14.58 0.05 9.92
C ASP A 152 -14.03 -1.21 9.23
N PRO A 153 -13.74 -2.30 9.95
CA PRO A 153 -13.18 -3.52 9.35
C PRO A 153 -14.10 -4.17 8.32
N ALA A 154 -15.41 -3.89 8.35
CA ALA A 154 -16.34 -4.39 7.33
C ALA A 154 -16.12 -3.74 5.95
N LYS A 155 -15.36 -2.62 5.91
CA LYS A 155 -15.04 -1.86 4.70
C LYS A 155 -13.58 -2.01 4.25
N THR A 156 -12.82 -2.87 4.92
CA THR A 156 -11.40 -3.13 4.59
C THR A 156 -11.26 -4.40 3.76
N SER A 157 -10.34 -4.39 2.80
CA SER A 157 -9.94 -5.57 2.02
C SER A 157 -8.82 -6.35 2.73
N GLU A 158 -8.42 -7.48 2.16
CA GLU A 158 -7.39 -8.35 2.73
C GLU A 158 -6.32 -8.68 1.70
N VAL A 159 -5.09 -8.86 2.20
CA VAL A 159 -3.95 -9.35 1.44
C VAL A 159 -3.49 -10.65 2.07
N GLU A 160 -3.49 -11.72 1.29
CA GLU A 160 -2.94 -13.02 1.66
C GLU A 160 -1.66 -13.28 0.86
N VAL A 161 -0.58 -13.58 1.57
CA VAL A 161 0.71 -13.95 0.97
C VAL A 161 1.04 -15.38 1.37
N ARG A 162 1.27 -16.23 0.37
CA ARG A 162 1.56 -17.66 0.54
C ARG A 162 2.94 -17.99 -0.02
N PHE A 163 3.68 -18.82 0.70
CA PHE A 163 5.02 -19.26 0.34
C PHE A 163 5.00 -20.76 0.11
N ILE A 164 5.32 -21.18 -1.11
CA ILE A 164 5.21 -22.56 -1.57
C ILE A 164 6.59 -23.00 -2.04
N ALA A 165 7.19 -23.95 -1.32
CA ALA A 165 8.46 -24.53 -1.72
C ALA A 165 8.31 -25.28 -3.06
N GLU A 166 9.09 -24.90 -4.06
CA GLU A 166 9.21 -25.64 -5.33
C GLU A 166 10.41 -26.60 -5.31
N SER A 167 11.45 -26.26 -4.54
CA SER A 167 12.61 -27.10 -4.23
C SER A 167 13.22 -26.67 -2.87
N ALA A 168 14.36 -27.24 -2.48
CA ALA A 168 15.07 -26.86 -1.26
C ALA A 168 15.56 -25.39 -1.27
N ASP A 169 15.79 -24.83 -2.45
CA ASP A 169 16.41 -23.53 -2.71
C ASP A 169 15.53 -22.60 -3.56
N ARG A 170 14.25 -22.96 -3.80
CA ARG A 170 13.35 -22.20 -4.65
C ARG A 170 11.94 -22.16 -4.07
N THR A 171 11.37 -20.96 -3.99
CA THR A 171 10.04 -20.73 -3.41
C THR A 171 9.20 -19.89 -4.36
N ARG A 172 7.98 -20.33 -4.63
CA ARG A 172 6.94 -19.52 -5.26
C ARG A 172 6.19 -18.74 -4.18
N VAL A 173 6.11 -17.44 -4.36
CA VAL A 173 5.39 -16.52 -3.48
C VAL A 173 4.18 -16.00 -4.24
N GLU A 174 3.00 -16.26 -3.69
CA GLU A 174 1.71 -15.87 -4.26
C GLU A 174 1.09 -14.79 -3.38
N VAL A 175 0.57 -13.73 -4.00
CA VAL A 175 -0.16 -12.63 -3.35
C VAL A 175 -1.57 -12.61 -3.93
N GLU A 176 -2.55 -12.68 -3.04
CA GLU A 176 -3.95 -12.44 -3.34
C GLU A 176 -4.41 -11.20 -2.58
N HIS A 177 -4.97 -10.22 -3.29
CA HIS A 177 -5.70 -9.11 -2.69
C HIS A 177 -7.19 -9.31 -2.97
N ARG A 178 -7.98 -9.56 -1.93
CA ARG A 178 -9.40 -9.94 -2.02
C ARG A 178 -10.28 -9.04 -1.18
N ASN A 179 -11.59 -9.22 -1.32
CA ASN A 179 -12.61 -8.45 -0.63
C ASN A 179 -12.54 -6.94 -0.96
N LEU A 180 -12.15 -6.62 -2.20
CA LEU A 180 -11.96 -5.25 -2.67
C LEU A 180 -13.30 -4.51 -2.78
N GLU A 181 -14.38 -5.22 -3.09
CA GLU A 181 -15.75 -4.69 -3.12
C GLU A 181 -16.20 -4.05 -1.79
N ARG A 182 -15.55 -4.40 -0.68
CA ARG A 182 -15.81 -3.79 0.64
C ARG A 182 -15.46 -2.31 0.71
N HIS A 183 -14.61 -1.80 -0.20
CA HIS A 183 -14.26 -0.37 -0.27
C HIS A 183 -15.43 0.53 -0.71
N GLY A 184 -16.56 -0.06 -1.13
CA GLY A 184 -17.74 0.67 -1.55
C GLY A 184 -17.63 1.21 -2.98
N PRO A 185 -18.47 2.19 -3.37
CA PRO A 185 -18.49 2.71 -4.73
C PRO A 185 -17.12 3.19 -5.21
N GLY A 186 -16.66 2.68 -6.37
CA GLY A 186 -15.35 3.01 -6.95
C GLY A 186 -14.19 2.13 -6.46
N TRP A 187 -14.49 1.02 -5.78
CA TRP A 187 -13.50 0.02 -5.36
C TRP A 187 -12.69 -0.58 -6.51
N GLU A 188 -13.23 -0.57 -7.74
CA GLU A 188 -12.56 -1.01 -8.96
C GLU A 188 -11.28 -0.20 -9.21
N ALA A 189 -11.22 1.07 -8.80
CA ALA A 189 -10.01 1.88 -8.89
C ALA A 189 -8.90 1.37 -7.93
N VAL A 190 -9.28 0.82 -6.77
CA VAL A 190 -8.33 0.18 -5.85
C VAL A 190 -7.81 -1.11 -6.47
N ARG A 191 -8.71 -1.94 -7.04
CA ARG A 191 -8.36 -3.16 -7.79
C ARG A 191 -7.36 -2.84 -8.91
N ASP A 192 -7.69 -1.90 -9.78
CA ASP A 192 -6.86 -1.53 -10.92
C ASP A 192 -5.50 -1.01 -10.47
N GLY A 193 -5.46 -0.19 -9.42
CA GLY A 193 -4.22 0.34 -8.85
C GLY A 193 -3.30 -0.76 -8.31
N VAL A 194 -3.84 -1.73 -7.57
CA VAL A 194 -3.03 -2.83 -7.01
C VAL A 194 -2.68 -3.89 -8.06
N GLU A 195 -3.45 -4.01 -9.13
CA GLU A 195 -3.19 -4.90 -10.26
C GLU A 195 -2.11 -4.38 -11.22
N HIS A 196 -2.06 -3.05 -11.41
CA HIS A 196 -1.14 -2.35 -12.31
C HIS A 196 0.33 -2.62 -11.97
N ASP A 197 1.24 -2.36 -12.90
CA ASP A 197 2.69 -2.58 -12.72
C ASP A 197 3.29 -1.84 -11.52
N ALA A 198 2.69 -0.70 -11.15
CA ALA A 198 3.07 0.08 -9.96
C ALA A 198 2.48 -0.48 -8.65
N GLY A 199 1.53 -1.41 -8.70
CA GLY A 199 0.93 -2.09 -7.56
C GLY A 199 1.74 -3.29 -7.08
N TRP A 200 1.08 -4.43 -6.83
CA TRP A 200 1.74 -5.66 -6.37
C TRP A 200 2.91 -6.16 -7.23
N PRO A 201 2.89 -6.05 -8.57
CA PRO A 201 4.04 -6.39 -9.40
C PRO A 201 5.34 -5.69 -8.98
N LEU A 202 5.29 -4.39 -8.64
CA LEU A 202 6.45 -3.64 -8.15
C LEU A 202 6.95 -4.16 -6.80
N TYR A 203 6.05 -4.49 -5.87
CA TYR A 203 6.43 -5.06 -4.56
C TYR A 203 7.13 -6.40 -4.75
N LEU A 204 6.58 -7.27 -5.60
CA LEU A 204 7.16 -8.57 -5.88
C LEU A 204 8.53 -8.46 -6.59
N GLN A 205 8.70 -7.48 -7.47
CA GLN A 205 10.00 -7.19 -8.08
C GLN A 205 11.03 -6.73 -7.05
N ARG A 206 10.67 -5.81 -6.16
CA ARG A 206 11.55 -5.31 -5.08
C ARG A 206 11.90 -6.42 -4.08
N TYR A 207 10.92 -7.28 -3.76
CA TYR A 207 11.14 -8.48 -2.95
C TYR A 207 12.13 -9.44 -3.58
N ARG A 208 11.99 -9.75 -4.87
CA ARG A 208 12.98 -10.58 -5.59
C ARG A 208 14.38 -9.94 -5.50
N GLY A 209 14.48 -8.64 -5.73
CA GLY A 209 15.75 -7.91 -5.58
C GLY A 209 16.35 -8.00 -4.18
N ALA A 210 15.52 -7.92 -3.13
CA ALA A 210 15.96 -8.09 -1.75
C ALA A 210 16.49 -9.51 -1.48
N VAL A 211 15.83 -10.54 -2.02
CA VAL A 211 16.30 -11.94 -1.92
C VAL A 211 17.64 -12.13 -2.63
N ASP A 212 17.78 -11.61 -3.85
CA ASP A 212 19.00 -11.77 -4.66
C ASP A 212 20.20 -11.03 -4.05
N SER A 213 19.97 -9.87 -3.41
CA SER A 213 21.02 -9.04 -2.80
C SER A 213 21.69 -9.67 -1.58
N GLU A 214 21.01 -10.61 -0.93
CA GLU A 214 21.47 -11.24 0.32
C GLU A 214 22.17 -12.60 0.09
N GLN A 215 22.34 -12.99 -1.19
CA GLN A 215 23.12 -14.17 -1.58
C GLN A 215 24.61 -13.85 -1.83
N HIS A 216 24.96 -12.56 -1.81
CA HIS A 216 26.32 -12.02 -1.98
C HIS A 216 26.84 -11.47 -0.66
#